data_AF-A0A6P6W069-F1
#
_entry.id   AF-A0A6P6W069-F1
#
_cell.length_a   1.000
_cell.length_b   1.000
_cell.length_c   1.000
_cell.angle_alpha   90.00
_cell.angle_beta   90.00
_cell.angle_gamma   90.00
#
_symmetry.space_group_name_H-M   'P 1'
#
loop_
_entity.id
_entity.type
_entity.pdbx_description
1 polymer ?
#
loop_
_entity_poly.entity_id
_entity_poly.type
_entity_poly.pdbx_seq_one_letter_code
_entity_poly.pdbx_strand_id
1 'polypeptide(L)'
;MGVGYSSCSSLSFSFPSSTCSFSYCPTISNSKTTCTFSDKSHSNHLLFKPTSKFLQTHIRKLAQKTIGKAPSSAPFFLRCGRVVEQMETQKGNDFLQKPSFDPHSIDQELVQKIAYDALVWSSLHGLVAGDRNSQRSGKVPGVGMVHAPIALLPMSFPESHWKQACEVAPIFNELVDRVSLDGNFLQESLSRTKKVDTFTSRLLDIHSKMLEINKKEDIRLGLHRSDYMLDEQTKLLLQIELNTISSSFPGLSCLVSELHRLLLLQFREHLLLDPERVPRNNAVNGFAEALAKAWTEYNNPRAVIMVVVQPEERNMYDQHWLCAVLKEQYQITTIRKSLAEIDATGELQADGTLLVGGEAVAVVYFRAGYAPTDYPSEFEWRARLLMEQSSAIKCPSIAYHLAGTKKIQQELAKPGVLERFLENKDDISKLRRCFAGLWSLDDLQIIKDAIERPGLYVMKPQREGGGNNIYGDDVKETLLRLHMTGNQEDAAYILMQRIFPAVSPAILMRDGVSHRDQTISELGVYGAYLRNKTKVIMNDNCGYLMRTKVSSSNEGGVAAGFAVLDSIYLV
;
A
#
# COMPACT_ATOMS: atom_id res chain seq x y z
N MET A 1 -30.36 36.09 -19.63
CA MET A 1 -31.48 35.76 -18.72
C MET A 1 -30.86 35.33 -17.41
N GLY A 2 -30.86 36.22 -16.42
CA GLY A 2 -30.23 36.00 -15.13
C GLY A 2 -31.28 35.84 -14.03
N VAL A 3 -30.94 35.02 -13.04
CA VAL A 3 -31.50 34.99 -11.67
C VAL A 3 -30.40 34.28 -10.86
N GLY A 4 -29.72 34.81 -9.84
CA GLY A 4 -30.07 35.89 -8.92
C GLY A 4 -30.71 35.30 -7.66
N TYR A 5 -29.93 34.69 -6.75
CA TYR A 5 -30.42 34.42 -5.39
C TYR A 5 -29.47 34.97 -4.33
N SER A 6 -30.05 35.94 -3.61
CA SER A 6 -29.55 36.68 -2.47
C SER A 6 -29.52 35.82 -1.20
N SER A 7 -28.60 36.18 -0.32
CA SER A 7 -28.54 35.86 1.11
C SER A 7 -29.72 36.43 1.91
N CYS A 8 -30.14 35.71 2.96
CA CYS A 8 -30.55 36.28 4.27
C CYS A 8 -30.82 35.20 5.34
N SER A 9 -30.00 35.22 6.40
CA SER A 9 -30.32 35.31 7.84
C SER A 9 -31.48 34.53 8.48
N SER A 10 -31.08 33.64 9.41
CA SER A 10 -31.59 33.42 10.77
C SER A 10 -33.00 33.90 11.17
N LEU A 11 -33.83 32.95 11.60
CA LEU A 11 -34.87 33.16 12.62
C LEU A 11 -35.03 31.87 13.46
N SER A 12 -34.81 32.03 14.76
CA SER A 12 -35.05 31.08 15.83
C SER A 12 -36.52 31.08 16.25
N PHE A 13 -37.09 29.90 16.51
CA PHE A 13 -38.29 29.77 17.33
C PHE A 13 -38.21 28.51 18.20
N SER A 14 -38.51 28.72 19.48
CA SER A 14 -38.47 27.78 20.60
C SER A 14 -39.88 27.26 20.93
N PHE A 15 -39.91 26.27 21.84
CA PHE A 15 -41.00 25.78 22.73
C PHE A 15 -41.74 24.49 22.30
N PRO A 16 -42.31 23.70 23.25
CA PRO A 16 -41.93 23.51 24.65
C PRO A 16 -41.88 22.03 25.10
N SER A 17 -41.28 21.84 26.28
CA SER A 17 -41.33 20.65 27.13
C SER A 17 -42.69 20.44 27.79
N SER A 18 -43.11 19.19 27.93
CA SER A 18 -44.13 18.78 28.90
C SER A 18 -43.79 17.42 29.50
N THR A 19 -43.61 17.44 30.81
CA THR A 19 -43.43 16.35 31.76
C THR A 19 -44.73 15.59 32.01
N CYS A 20 -44.65 14.27 32.18
CA CYS A 20 -45.53 13.56 33.12
C CYS A 20 -44.89 12.26 33.60
N SER A 21 -44.68 12.23 34.91
CA SER A 21 -44.25 11.12 35.76
C SER A 21 -45.44 10.20 36.04
N PHE A 22 -45.22 8.89 36.20
CA PHE A 22 -45.91 8.09 37.22
C PHE A 22 -45.10 6.84 37.57
N SER A 23 -45.24 6.44 38.83
CA SER A 23 -44.36 5.62 39.64
C SER A 23 -45.02 4.30 40.08
N TYR A 24 -44.17 3.27 40.25
CA TYR A 24 -44.19 2.18 41.25
C TYR A 24 -45.30 1.08 41.32
N CYS A 25 -44.86 -0.17 41.02
CA CYS A 25 -44.89 -1.43 41.82
C CYS A 25 -46.20 -2.18 42.20
N PRO A 26 -46.18 -3.47 42.66
CA PRO A 26 -45.21 -4.59 42.52
C PRO A 26 -45.84 -6.04 42.39
N THR A 27 -44.96 -7.07 42.37
CA THR A 27 -45.05 -8.46 42.94
C THR A 27 -45.51 -9.72 42.14
N ILE A 28 -44.56 -10.68 42.06
CA ILE A 28 -44.57 -12.13 42.42
C ILE A 28 -45.32 -13.18 41.55
N SER A 29 -44.60 -14.14 40.92
CA SER A 29 -44.45 -15.55 41.40
C SER A 29 -43.81 -16.51 40.38
N ASN A 30 -43.11 -17.50 40.94
CA ASN A 30 -42.44 -18.65 40.34
C ASN A 30 -43.34 -19.58 39.50
N SER A 31 -42.76 -20.27 38.52
CA SER A 31 -42.76 -21.76 38.53
C SER A 31 -41.71 -22.35 37.57
N LYS A 32 -40.98 -23.33 38.12
CA LYS A 32 -40.15 -24.31 37.42
C LYS A 32 -41.09 -25.34 36.79
N THR A 33 -40.79 -25.80 35.57
CA THR A 33 -41.14 -27.18 35.18
C THR A 33 -40.03 -27.77 34.31
N THR A 34 -39.42 -28.80 34.88
CA THR A 34 -38.57 -29.82 34.24
C THR A 34 -39.40 -30.74 33.35
N CYS A 35 -38.85 -31.13 32.20
CA CYS A 35 -39.17 -32.41 31.55
C CYS A 35 -37.94 -32.96 30.83
N THR A 36 -37.39 -34.02 31.42
CA THR A 36 -36.53 -35.02 30.79
C THR A 36 -37.42 -36.13 30.22
N PHE A 37 -37.16 -36.62 29.00
CA PHE A 37 -36.75 -38.02 28.74
C PHE A 37 -36.73 -38.43 27.25
N SER A 38 -35.65 -39.18 26.95
CA SER A 38 -35.45 -40.25 25.96
C SER A 38 -35.56 -40.00 24.45
N ASP A 39 -34.36 -39.99 23.84
CA ASP A 39 -33.91 -40.88 22.77
C ASP A 39 -34.95 -41.79 22.09
N LYS A 40 -35.05 -41.63 20.77
CA LYS A 40 -34.98 -42.76 19.83
C LYS A 40 -34.35 -42.31 18.52
N SER A 41 -33.22 -42.94 18.25
CA SER A 41 -32.46 -42.91 17.01
C SER A 41 -33.26 -43.49 15.84
N HIS A 42 -33.26 -42.80 14.71
CA HIS A 42 -33.21 -43.45 13.41
C HIS A 42 -32.33 -42.65 12.46
N SER A 43 -31.30 -43.36 12.00
CA SER A 43 -30.29 -42.96 11.04
C SER A 43 -30.88 -42.58 9.69
N ASN A 44 -30.39 -41.48 9.12
CA ASN A 44 -30.21 -41.33 7.67
C ASN A 44 -29.01 -40.41 7.43
N HIS A 45 -27.82 -40.97 7.54
CA HIS A 45 -26.59 -40.32 7.07
C HIS A 45 -26.51 -40.47 5.53
N LEU A 46 -26.96 -39.45 4.80
CA LEU A 46 -26.47 -39.20 3.45
C LEU A 46 -25.14 -38.45 3.57
N LEU A 47 -24.05 -39.23 3.58
CA LEU A 47 -22.67 -38.76 3.48
C LEU A 47 -22.43 -38.13 2.09
N PHE A 48 -22.65 -36.82 1.97
CA PHE A 48 -22.00 -36.04 0.91
C PHE A 48 -20.55 -35.78 1.31
N LYS A 49 -19.63 -36.56 0.73
CA LYS A 49 -18.18 -36.29 0.78
C LYS A 49 -17.90 -35.07 -0.10
N PRO A 50 -17.26 -33.99 0.39
CA PRO A 50 -16.69 -32.99 -0.49
C PRO A 50 -15.37 -33.54 -1.05
N THR A 51 -15.31 -33.75 -2.36
CA THR A 51 -14.08 -34.06 -3.09
C THR A 51 -13.21 -32.80 -3.19
N SER A 52 -12.47 -32.47 -2.14
CA SER A 52 -11.43 -31.42 -2.15
C SER A 52 -10.10 -31.97 -2.73
N LYS A 53 -10.13 -32.56 -3.93
CA LYS A 53 -8.95 -33.19 -4.54
C LYS A 53 -8.53 -32.59 -5.89
N PHE A 54 -8.81 -31.30 -6.11
CA PHE A 54 -8.40 -30.61 -7.35
C PHE A 54 -7.27 -29.57 -7.19
N LEU A 55 -6.77 -29.30 -5.97
CA LEU A 55 -5.71 -28.30 -5.76
C LEU A 55 -4.38 -28.84 -5.19
N GLN A 56 -4.20 -30.17 -5.07
CA GLN A 56 -3.07 -30.73 -4.31
C GLN A 56 -1.97 -31.44 -5.13
N THR A 57 -2.00 -31.37 -6.47
CA THR A 57 -1.07 -32.17 -7.31
C THR A 57 0.08 -31.42 -7.98
N HIS A 58 0.33 -30.13 -7.69
CA HIS A 58 1.46 -29.40 -8.30
C HIS A 58 2.50 -28.79 -7.35
N ILE A 59 2.53 -29.16 -6.06
CA ILE A 59 3.51 -28.59 -5.09
C ILE A 59 4.33 -29.67 -4.35
N ARG A 60 4.55 -30.85 -4.95
CA ARG A 60 5.55 -31.80 -4.42
C ARG A 60 6.37 -32.44 -5.52
N LYS A 61 7.47 -31.78 -5.89
CA LYS A 61 8.73 -32.38 -6.33
C LYS A 61 9.74 -31.28 -6.60
N LEU A 62 10.45 -30.81 -5.56
CA LEU A 62 11.83 -30.32 -5.69
C LEU A 62 12.46 -30.16 -4.30
N ALA A 63 12.96 -31.26 -3.76
CA ALA A 63 13.99 -31.23 -2.72
C ALA A 63 14.62 -32.60 -2.65
N GLN A 64 15.82 -32.72 -3.23
CA GLN A 64 16.91 -33.65 -2.89
C GLN A 64 17.73 -33.97 -4.15
N LYS A 65 18.84 -33.25 -4.33
CA LYS A 65 20.04 -33.82 -4.93
C LYS A 65 21.27 -33.16 -4.30
N THR A 66 21.85 -33.92 -3.38
CA THR A 66 23.18 -33.80 -2.81
C THR A 66 24.24 -33.92 -3.92
N ILE A 67 25.23 -33.03 -3.93
CA ILE A 67 26.47 -33.21 -4.71
C ILE A 67 27.66 -32.97 -3.77
N GLY A 68 28.56 -33.95 -3.72
CA GLY A 68 29.79 -33.94 -2.95
C GLY A 68 30.97 -33.26 -3.65
N LYS A 69 31.95 -32.87 -2.82
CA LYS A 69 33.34 -32.42 -3.10
C LYS A 69 34.13 -33.47 -3.93
N ALA A 70 35.22 -33.27 -4.68
CA ALA A 70 36.27 -32.25 -4.97
C ALA A 70 37.07 -32.79 -6.24
N PRO A 71 38.34 -32.42 -6.59
CA PRO A 71 39.16 -31.19 -6.47
C PRO A 71 39.80 -30.73 -7.82
N SER A 72 40.62 -29.67 -7.72
CA SER A 72 41.46 -28.93 -8.69
C SER A 72 42.65 -29.68 -9.36
N SER A 73 43.01 -29.29 -10.61
CA SER A 73 44.39 -28.97 -11.08
C SER A 73 44.46 -28.69 -12.61
N ALA A 74 45.20 -27.65 -13.01
CA ALA A 74 45.62 -27.30 -14.40
C ALA A 74 46.87 -28.15 -14.83
N PRO A 75 47.59 -27.96 -15.98
CA PRO A 75 47.56 -26.88 -17.00
C PRO A 75 47.91 -27.23 -18.50
N PHE A 76 47.94 -26.17 -19.34
CA PHE A 76 48.66 -25.93 -20.63
C PHE A 76 48.23 -26.61 -21.95
N PHE A 77 47.95 -25.81 -23.00
CA PHE A 77 48.84 -25.61 -24.18
C PHE A 77 48.37 -24.48 -25.12
N LEU A 78 49.33 -23.69 -25.60
CA LEU A 78 49.21 -22.61 -26.59
C LEU A 78 48.80 -23.10 -27.99
N ARG A 79 48.05 -22.27 -28.73
CA ARG A 79 48.34 -22.05 -30.16
C ARG A 79 47.97 -20.63 -30.60
N CYS A 80 48.98 -19.97 -31.17
CA CYS A 80 48.96 -18.64 -31.76
C CYS A 80 48.33 -18.70 -33.16
N GLY A 81 47.44 -17.75 -33.48
CA GLY A 81 46.89 -17.53 -34.81
C GLY A 81 46.65 -16.03 -35.01
N ARG A 82 47.42 -15.43 -35.93
CA ARG A 82 47.36 -14.03 -36.36
C ARG A 82 45.95 -13.65 -36.82
N VAL A 83 45.47 -12.47 -36.41
CA VAL A 83 44.32 -11.80 -37.05
C VAL A 83 44.78 -10.43 -37.55
N VAL A 84 44.50 -10.23 -38.82
CA VAL A 84 44.81 -9.06 -39.64
C VAL A 84 43.85 -7.93 -39.29
N GLU A 85 44.36 -6.71 -39.15
CA GLU A 85 43.55 -5.49 -39.08
C GLU A 85 42.81 -5.28 -40.40
N GLN A 86 41.48 -5.26 -40.34
CA GLN A 86 40.66 -4.57 -41.34
C GLN A 86 39.72 -3.62 -40.62
N MET A 87 39.94 -2.33 -40.85
CA MET A 87 38.96 -1.28 -40.63
C MET A 87 37.76 -1.55 -41.53
N GLU A 88 36.61 -1.86 -40.93
CA GLU A 88 35.32 -1.70 -41.60
C GLU A 88 34.45 -0.68 -40.86
N THR A 89 33.90 0.18 -41.69
CA THR A 89 33.15 1.39 -41.43
C THR A 89 31.87 1.11 -40.63
N GLN A 90 31.58 1.97 -39.66
CA GLN A 90 30.33 2.03 -38.93
C GLN A 90 29.13 2.08 -39.89
N LYS A 91 28.39 0.98 -40.00
CA LYS A 91 26.99 0.99 -40.41
C LYS A 91 26.16 0.96 -39.14
N GLY A 92 25.28 1.95 -38.98
CA GLY A 92 24.38 2.08 -37.85
C GLY A 92 23.59 0.79 -37.64
N ASN A 93 23.70 0.23 -36.44
CA ASN A 93 22.69 -0.67 -35.91
C ASN A 93 21.49 0.21 -35.55
N ASP A 94 20.62 0.45 -36.53
CA ASP A 94 19.21 0.66 -36.24
C ASP A 94 18.72 -0.63 -35.56
N PHE A 95 18.73 -0.62 -34.23
CA PHE A 95 17.91 -1.54 -33.45
C PHE A 95 16.46 -1.27 -33.87
N LEU A 96 15.97 -2.06 -34.82
CA LEU A 96 14.55 -2.23 -35.08
C LEU A 96 13.92 -2.70 -33.76
N GLN A 97 13.51 -1.75 -32.91
CA GLN A 97 12.60 -2.02 -31.81
C GLN A 97 11.37 -2.64 -32.46
N LYS A 98 11.09 -3.91 -32.14
CA LYS A 98 9.79 -4.51 -32.47
C LYS A 98 8.73 -3.52 -32.01
N PRO A 99 7.74 -3.17 -32.87
CA PRO A 99 6.69 -2.25 -32.47
C PRO A 99 6.05 -2.77 -31.18
N SER A 100 5.98 -1.92 -30.16
CA SER A 100 5.31 -2.23 -28.91
C SER A 100 3.89 -2.68 -29.23
N PHE A 101 3.45 -3.78 -28.63
CA PHE A 101 2.08 -4.26 -28.76
C PHE A 101 1.11 -3.11 -28.40
N ASP A 102 0.21 -2.76 -29.32
CA ASP A 102 -0.78 -1.71 -29.13
C ASP A 102 -2.15 -2.33 -28.79
N PRO A 103 -2.63 -2.25 -27.53
CA PRO A 103 -3.94 -2.75 -27.15
C PRO A 103 -5.08 -2.09 -27.92
N HIS A 104 -4.90 -0.85 -28.44
CA HIS A 104 -5.93 -0.16 -29.21
C HIS A 104 -6.12 -0.75 -30.61
N SER A 105 -5.17 -1.55 -31.10
CA SER A 105 -5.28 -2.26 -32.39
C SER A 105 -6.12 -3.54 -32.33
N ILE A 106 -6.44 -4.04 -31.13
CA ILE A 106 -7.24 -5.26 -30.95
C ILE A 106 -8.68 -5.00 -31.42
N ASP A 107 -9.20 -5.90 -32.25
CA ASP A 107 -10.59 -5.88 -32.71
C ASP A 107 -11.61 -5.85 -31.55
N GLN A 108 -12.77 -5.24 -31.77
CA GLN A 108 -13.77 -5.01 -30.74
C GLN A 108 -14.44 -6.31 -30.25
N GLU A 109 -14.68 -7.31 -31.11
CA GLU A 109 -15.22 -8.61 -30.67
C GLU A 109 -14.21 -9.33 -29.78
N LEU A 110 -12.93 -9.29 -30.15
CA LEU A 110 -11.87 -9.87 -29.33
C LEU A 110 -11.75 -9.15 -27.98
N VAL A 111 -11.81 -7.82 -27.93
CA VAL A 111 -11.83 -7.07 -26.66
C VAL A 111 -13.03 -7.47 -25.79
N GLN A 112 -14.22 -7.61 -26.37
CA GLN A 112 -15.41 -8.05 -25.63
C GLN A 112 -15.23 -9.46 -25.04
N LYS A 113 -14.60 -10.37 -25.79
CA LYS A 113 -14.32 -11.73 -25.32
C LYS A 113 -13.30 -11.74 -24.17
N ILE A 114 -12.20 -11.00 -24.30
CA ILE A 114 -11.19 -10.87 -23.24
C ILE A 114 -11.81 -10.21 -21.99
N ALA A 115 -12.60 -9.14 -22.18
CA ALA A 115 -13.30 -8.45 -21.10
C ALA A 115 -14.28 -9.36 -20.36
N TYR A 116 -15.08 -10.16 -21.10
CA TYR A 116 -15.99 -11.13 -20.50
C TYR A 116 -15.24 -12.15 -19.64
N ASP A 117 -14.17 -12.75 -20.17
CA ASP A 117 -13.37 -13.73 -19.43
C ASP A 117 -12.68 -13.11 -18.21
N ALA A 118 -12.22 -11.87 -18.31
CA ALA A 118 -11.64 -11.12 -17.20
C ALA A 118 -12.66 -10.86 -16.07
N LEU A 119 -13.90 -10.50 -16.41
CA LEU A 119 -14.98 -10.29 -15.45
C LEU A 119 -15.40 -11.59 -14.75
N VAL A 120 -15.53 -12.67 -15.52
CA VAL A 120 -15.83 -14.01 -14.98
C VAL A 120 -14.72 -14.45 -14.05
N TRP A 121 -13.47 -14.36 -14.48
CA TRP A 121 -12.32 -14.75 -13.66
C TRP A 121 -12.26 -13.95 -12.36
N SER A 122 -12.43 -12.62 -12.45
CA SER A 122 -12.40 -11.74 -11.28
C SER A 122 -13.47 -12.11 -10.25
N SER A 123 -14.66 -12.48 -10.73
CA SER A 123 -15.78 -12.92 -9.88
C SER A 123 -15.50 -14.26 -9.19
N LEU A 124 -14.87 -15.21 -9.90
CA LEU A 124 -14.54 -16.54 -9.36
C LEU A 124 -13.36 -16.53 -8.38
N HIS A 125 -12.43 -15.58 -8.53
CA HIS A 125 -11.16 -15.56 -7.79
C HIS A 125 -11.09 -14.41 -6.78
N GLY A 126 -12.20 -13.70 -6.52
CA GLY A 126 -12.25 -12.68 -5.47
C GLY A 126 -11.41 -11.42 -5.77
N LEU A 127 -11.22 -11.08 -7.04
CA LEU A 127 -10.67 -9.77 -7.47
C LEU A 127 -11.79 -8.73 -7.46
N VAL A 128 -12.27 -8.42 -6.25
CA VAL A 128 -13.50 -7.63 -6.02
C VAL A 128 -13.28 -6.54 -4.97
N ALA A 129 -14.12 -5.52 -5.05
CA ALA A 129 -14.28 -4.47 -4.06
C ALA A 129 -15.78 -4.26 -3.76
N GLY A 130 -16.08 -3.53 -2.69
CA GLY A 130 -17.42 -3.03 -2.45
C GLY A 130 -17.80 -1.94 -3.47
N ASP A 131 -18.97 -2.06 -4.09
CA ASP A 131 -19.50 -1.07 -5.02
C ASP A 131 -19.77 0.27 -4.31
N ARG A 132 -19.26 1.37 -4.87
CA ARG A 132 -19.49 2.73 -4.38
C ARG A 132 -20.97 3.12 -4.33
N ASN A 133 -21.79 2.57 -5.22
CA ASN A 133 -23.21 2.84 -5.31
C ASN A 133 -24.03 2.05 -4.27
N SER A 134 -23.42 1.07 -3.61
CA SER A 134 -24.03 0.33 -2.51
C SER A 134 -23.61 0.91 -1.16
N GLN A 135 -24.59 1.37 -0.38
CA GLN A 135 -24.34 1.90 0.97
C GLN A 135 -23.82 0.85 1.96
N ARG A 136 -24.09 -0.44 1.69
CA ARG A 136 -23.72 -1.54 2.59
C ARG A 136 -22.38 -2.19 2.25
N SER A 137 -21.85 -1.95 1.04
CA SER A 137 -20.70 -2.69 0.50
C SER A 137 -19.38 -2.44 1.24
N GLY A 138 -19.26 -1.32 1.96
CA GLY A 138 -18.12 -1.01 2.83
C GLY A 138 -18.26 -1.53 4.26
N LYS A 139 -19.40 -2.12 4.64
CA LYS A 139 -19.68 -2.59 6.02
C LYS A 139 -20.02 -4.07 6.11
N VAL A 140 -20.70 -4.59 5.08
CA VAL A 140 -21.23 -5.95 5.06
C VAL A 140 -20.52 -6.73 3.95
N PRO A 141 -19.68 -7.72 4.30
CA PRO A 141 -19.04 -8.59 3.31
C PRO A 141 -20.08 -9.36 2.47
N GLY A 142 -19.76 -9.63 1.21
CA GLY A 142 -20.57 -10.48 0.33
C GLY A 142 -21.79 -9.81 -0.31
N VAL A 143 -22.04 -8.52 -0.04
CA VAL A 143 -23.15 -7.76 -0.64
C VAL A 143 -22.65 -6.55 -1.42
N GLY A 144 -23.28 -6.26 -2.55
CA GLY A 144 -22.90 -5.14 -3.42
C GLY A 144 -21.44 -5.19 -3.85
N MET A 145 -20.97 -6.37 -4.25
CA MET A 145 -19.61 -6.55 -4.77
C MET A 145 -19.57 -6.16 -6.25
N VAL A 146 -18.45 -5.56 -6.66
CA VAL A 146 -18.10 -5.31 -8.05
C VAL A 146 -16.66 -5.75 -8.26
N HIS A 147 -16.29 -6.12 -9.49
CA HIS A 147 -14.88 -6.39 -9.80
C HIS A 147 -14.04 -5.15 -9.46
N ALA A 148 -12.80 -5.35 -8.99
CA ALA A 148 -11.89 -4.23 -8.81
C ALA A 148 -11.63 -3.56 -10.19
N PRO A 149 -11.48 -2.23 -10.27
CA PRO A 149 -11.05 -1.58 -11.51
C PRO A 149 -9.69 -2.13 -11.95
N ILE A 150 -9.59 -2.63 -13.19
CA ILE A 150 -8.37 -3.28 -13.72
C ILE A 150 -8.01 -2.77 -15.12
N ALA A 151 -6.74 -2.79 -15.48
CA ALA A 151 -6.34 -2.85 -16.88
C ALA A 151 -6.68 -4.25 -17.43
N LEU A 152 -7.02 -4.36 -18.72
CA LEU A 152 -7.39 -5.64 -19.33
C LEU A 152 -6.16 -6.46 -19.73
N LEU A 153 -5.05 -5.79 -20.02
CA LEU A 153 -3.77 -6.37 -20.42
C LEU A 153 -2.63 -5.66 -19.66
N PRO A 154 -1.52 -6.36 -19.40
CA PRO A 154 -0.43 -5.83 -18.58
C PRO A 154 0.33 -4.68 -19.26
N MET A 155 0.78 -3.71 -18.46
CA MET A 155 1.59 -2.58 -18.93
C MET A 155 3.01 -3.00 -19.30
N SER A 156 3.50 -2.60 -20.47
CA SER A 156 4.91 -2.81 -20.86
C SER A 156 5.86 -2.04 -19.92
N PHE A 157 6.88 -2.71 -19.39
CA PHE A 157 7.83 -2.09 -18.46
C PHE A 157 9.25 -2.66 -18.64
N PRO A 158 10.31 -1.84 -18.72
CA PRO A 158 11.67 -2.34 -18.92
C PRO A 158 12.16 -3.22 -17.76
N GLU A 159 12.70 -4.40 -18.09
CA GLU A 159 13.19 -5.34 -17.08
C GLU A 159 14.33 -4.75 -16.22
N SER A 160 15.19 -3.92 -16.81
CA SER A 160 16.27 -3.23 -16.08
C SER A 160 15.76 -2.35 -14.96
N HIS A 161 14.68 -1.59 -15.21
CA HIS A 161 14.12 -0.67 -14.22
C HIS A 161 13.29 -1.43 -13.18
N TRP A 162 12.65 -2.54 -13.57
CA TRP A 162 12.00 -3.43 -12.61
C TRP A 162 13.03 -4.03 -11.64
N LYS A 163 14.17 -4.51 -12.14
CA LYS A 163 15.28 -4.99 -11.29
C LYS A 163 15.81 -3.89 -10.38
N GLN A 164 16.02 -2.67 -10.90
CA GLN A 164 16.42 -1.52 -10.09
C GLN A 164 15.45 -1.26 -8.94
N ALA A 165 14.14 -1.24 -9.21
CA ALA A 165 13.10 -1.03 -8.19
C ALA A 165 13.14 -2.14 -7.12
N CYS A 166 13.35 -3.38 -7.57
CA CYS A 166 13.43 -4.54 -6.69
C CYS A 166 14.69 -4.53 -5.81
N GLU A 167 15.83 -4.09 -6.34
CA GLU A 167 17.11 -4.01 -5.64
C GLU A 167 17.10 -2.97 -4.51
N VAL A 168 16.40 -1.85 -4.69
CA VAL A 168 16.35 -0.78 -3.68
C VAL A 168 15.34 -1.02 -2.55
N ALA A 169 14.38 -1.94 -2.72
CA ALA A 169 13.38 -2.24 -1.69
C ALA A 169 13.99 -2.61 -0.31
N PRO A 170 14.93 -3.58 -0.19
CA PRO A 170 15.55 -3.89 1.10
C PRO A 170 16.43 -2.75 1.65
N ILE A 171 16.92 -1.86 0.79
CA ILE A 171 17.69 -0.67 1.19
C ILE A 171 16.76 0.37 1.82
N PHE A 172 15.59 0.62 1.21
CA PHE A 172 14.56 1.50 1.77
C PHE A 172 14.02 0.96 3.10
N ASN A 173 13.81 -0.35 3.22
CA ASN A 173 13.38 -0.97 4.47
C ASN A 173 14.35 -0.66 5.63
N GLU A 174 15.66 -0.85 5.42
CA GLU A 174 16.68 -0.56 6.41
C GLU A 174 16.80 0.95 6.68
N LEU A 175 16.66 1.79 5.65
CA LEU A 175 16.63 3.25 5.81
C LEU A 175 15.47 3.69 6.72
N VAL A 176 14.26 3.16 6.51
CA VAL A 176 13.09 3.48 7.34
C VAL A 176 13.33 3.05 8.79
N ASP A 177 13.86 1.85 9.04
CA ASP A 177 14.21 1.41 10.41
C ASP A 177 15.16 2.41 11.07
N ARG A 178 16.25 2.76 10.39
CA ARG A 178 17.28 3.65 10.96
C ARG A 178 16.80 5.08 11.18
N VAL A 179 16.00 5.61 10.24
CA VAL A 179 15.37 6.94 10.39
C VAL A 179 14.40 6.94 11.56
N SER A 180 13.65 5.85 11.76
CA SER A 180 12.69 5.75 12.87
C SER A 180 13.35 5.76 14.26
N LEU A 181 14.63 5.39 14.34
CA LEU A 181 15.40 5.38 15.59
C LEU A 181 15.95 6.78 15.95
N ASP A 182 16.07 7.69 14.99
CA ASP A 182 16.53 9.07 15.23
C ASP A 182 15.32 9.97 15.54
N GLY A 183 14.84 9.86 16.78
CA GLY A 183 13.69 10.64 17.26
C GLY A 183 13.90 12.16 17.17
N ASN A 184 15.14 12.63 17.33
CA ASN A 184 15.48 14.04 17.19
C ASN A 184 15.34 14.50 15.74
N PHE A 185 15.87 13.73 14.78
CA PHE A 185 15.69 14.01 13.36
C PHE A 185 14.21 14.14 13.00
N LEU A 186 13.38 13.17 13.40
CA LEU A 186 11.94 13.22 13.11
C LEU A 186 11.26 14.45 13.71
N GLN A 187 11.53 14.77 14.99
CA GLN A 187 10.92 15.92 15.67
C GLN A 187 11.40 17.26 15.09
N GLU A 188 12.70 17.40 14.78
CA GLU A 188 13.29 18.61 14.23
C GLU A 188 12.82 18.86 12.80
N SER A 189 12.88 17.84 11.93
CA SER A 189 12.47 17.92 10.53
C SER A 189 11.00 18.29 10.35
N LEU A 190 10.14 17.87 11.29
CA LEU A 190 8.70 18.14 11.28
C LEU A 190 8.28 19.29 12.23
N SER A 191 9.22 19.96 12.89
CA SER A 191 8.94 21.00 13.89
C SER A 191 8.16 22.20 13.34
N ARG A 192 8.44 22.60 12.10
CA ARG A 192 7.67 23.65 11.41
C ARG A 192 6.29 23.16 10.99
N THR A 193 6.23 21.95 10.43
CA THR A 193 4.98 21.28 10.03
C THR A 193 4.02 21.12 11.21
N LYS A 194 4.54 20.80 12.40
CA LYS A 194 3.77 20.72 13.66
C LYS A 194 2.91 21.95 13.94
N LYS A 195 3.39 23.15 13.57
CA LYS A 195 2.70 24.42 13.86
C LYS A 195 1.49 24.68 12.97
N VAL A 196 1.45 24.05 11.79
CA VAL A 196 0.49 24.38 10.73
C VAL A 196 -0.35 23.19 10.27
N ASP A 197 0.05 21.96 10.60
CA ASP A 197 -0.72 20.76 10.34
C ASP A 197 -1.12 20.03 11.63
N THR A 198 -2.37 20.19 12.04
CA THR A 198 -2.93 19.59 13.27
C THR A 198 -2.78 18.07 13.27
N PHE A 199 -2.93 17.40 12.13
CA PHE A 199 -2.82 15.95 12.05
C PHE A 199 -1.40 15.48 12.35
N THR A 200 -0.41 16.01 11.65
CA THR A 200 1.01 15.71 11.93
C THR A 200 1.40 16.12 13.35
N SER A 201 0.87 17.23 13.87
CA SER A 201 1.11 17.63 15.26
C SER A 201 0.72 16.55 16.25
N ARG A 202 -0.47 15.96 16.08
CA ARG A 202 -0.97 14.92 16.97
C ARG A 202 -0.17 13.62 16.87
N LEU A 203 0.33 13.28 15.67
CA LEU A 203 1.27 12.17 15.49
C LEU A 203 2.60 12.44 16.23
N LEU A 204 3.14 13.66 16.12
CA LEU A 204 4.35 14.07 16.83
C LEU A 204 4.16 14.08 18.35
N ASP A 205 2.97 14.43 18.85
CA ASP A 205 2.66 14.41 20.28
C ASP A 205 2.68 12.97 20.84
N ILE A 206 2.16 12.00 20.09
CA ILE A 206 2.26 10.58 20.46
C ILE A 206 3.72 10.13 20.44
N HIS A 207 4.47 10.50 19.40
CA HIS A 207 5.89 10.17 19.31
C HIS A 207 6.70 10.79 20.46
N SER A 208 6.46 12.06 20.82
CA SER A 208 7.08 12.72 21.99
C SER A 208 6.82 11.94 23.27
N LYS A 209 5.58 11.50 23.52
CA LYS A 209 5.25 10.66 24.68
C LYS A 209 6.01 9.33 24.68
N MET A 210 6.24 8.71 23.52
CA MET A 210 7.02 7.47 23.43
C MET A 210 8.50 7.69 23.76
N LEU A 211 9.05 8.84 23.35
CA LEU A 211 10.42 9.25 23.71
C LEU A 211 10.55 9.55 25.20
N GLU A 212 9.57 10.24 25.80
CA GLU A 212 9.55 10.59 27.23
C GLU A 212 9.56 9.35 28.13
N ILE A 213 8.78 8.32 27.78
CA ILE A 213 8.78 7.04 28.51
C ILE A 213 9.96 6.13 28.12
N ASN A 214 10.85 6.60 27.24
CA ASN A 214 11.99 5.86 26.69
C ASN A 214 11.60 4.45 26.22
N LYS A 215 10.51 4.38 25.46
CA LYS A 215 9.96 3.10 25.01
C LYS A 215 10.97 2.40 24.10
N LYS A 216 11.40 1.20 24.50
CA LYS A 216 12.24 0.34 23.67
C LYS A 216 11.37 -0.59 22.85
N GLU A 217 11.39 -0.40 21.53
CA GLU A 217 10.77 -1.31 20.57
C GLU A 217 11.85 -2.24 20.00
N ASP A 218 12.12 -3.33 20.72
CA ASP A 218 13.11 -4.32 20.31
C ASP A 218 12.68 -5.05 19.04
N ILE A 219 11.38 -5.38 18.93
CA ILE A 219 10.81 -6.01 17.74
C ILE A 219 10.11 -4.95 16.89
N ARG A 220 10.60 -4.73 15.67
CA ARG A 220 10.10 -3.70 14.74
C ARG A 220 9.74 -4.32 13.41
N LEU A 221 8.52 -4.03 12.96
CA LEU A 221 7.92 -4.59 11.75
C LEU A 221 7.52 -3.45 10.79
N GLY A 222 7.95 -3.56 9.54
CA GLY A 222 7.60 -2.65 8.45
C GLY A 222 7.00 -3.40 7.27
N LEU A 223 5.81 -2.98 6.83
CA LEU A 223 5.18 -3.44 5.59
C LEU A 223 4.99 -2.24 4.66
N HIS A 224 5.98 -2.05 3.78
CA HIS A 224 6.17 -0.85 2.99
C HIS A 224 5.74 -1.04 1.54
N ARG A 225 5.47 0.08 0.86
CA ARG A 225 5.42 0.13 -0.60
C ARG A 225 6.12 1.38 -1.10
N SER A 226 7.21 1.21 -1.85
CA SER A 226 7.88 2.31 -2.53
C SER A 226 7.32 2.45 -3.94
N ASP A 227 6.82 3.63 -4.27
CA ASP A 227 6.13 3.88 -5.53
C ASP A 227 7.04 4.69 -6.49
N TYR A 228 7.00 4.36 -7.78
CA TYR A 228 7.92 4.87 -8.80
C TYR A 228 7.21 5.18 -10.11
N MET A 229 7.73 6.17 -10.82
CA MET A 229 7.44 6.42 -12.23
C MET A 229 8.73 6.41 -13.05
N LEU A 230 8.66 5.89 -14.27
CA LEU A 230 9.75 5.95 -15.23
C LEU A 230 9.62 7.23 -16.06
N ASP A 231 10.50 8.19 -15.81
CA ASP A 231 10.49 9.46 -16.53
C ASP A 231 10.88 9.26 -18.01
N GLU A 232 10.09 9.78 -18.93
CA GLU A 232 10.26 9.52 -20.35
C GLU A 232 11.51 10.21 -20.92
N GLN A 233 11.82 11.42 -20.47
CA GLN A 233 12.93 12.20 -21.03
C GLN A 233 14.27 11.68 -20.50
N THR A 234 14.37 11.52 -19.18
CA THR A 234 15.62 11.12 -18.52
C THR A 234 15.84 9.60 -18.51
N LYS A 235 14.79 8.82 -18.77
CA LYS A 235 14.76 7.35 -18.63
C LYS A 235 15.17 6.87 -17.22
N LEU A 236 15.00 7.73 -16.21
CA LEU A 236 15.28 7.41 -14.82
C LEU A 236 14.01 6.87 -14.15
N LEU A 237 14.19 5.81 -13.35
CA LEU A 237 13.16 5.37 -12.42
C LEU A 237 13.20 6.27 -11.17
N LEU A 238 12.17 7.08 -10.98
CA LEU A 238 12.12 8.08 -9.92
C LEU A 238 11.01 7.74 -8.92
N GLN A 239 11.35 7.79 -7.64
CA GLN A 239 10.45 7.50 -6.52
C GLN A 239 9.44 8.65 -6.38
N ILE A 240 8.16 8.28 -6.37
CA ILE A 240 7.02 9.16 -6.13
C ILE A 240 6.85 9.40 -4.63
N GLU A 241 6.83 8.32 -3.85
CA GLU A 241 6.64 8.32 -2.41
C GLU A 241 7.03 6.97 -1.80
N LEU A 242 7.16 6.93 -0.47
CA LEU A 242 7.37 5.71 0.31
C LEU A 242 6.23 5.55 1.31
N ASN A 243 5.36 4.57 1.08
CA ASN A 243 4.24 4.27 1.97
C ASN A 243 4.73 3.41 3.12
N THR A 244 4.71 3.94 4.34
CA THR A 244 5.10 3.20 5.55
C THR A 244 3.91 2.74 6.39
N ILE A 245 2.71 3.24 6.12
CA ILE A 245 1.45 2.90 6.80
C ILE A 245 0.41 2.41 5.79
N SER A 246 -0.36 1.38 6.15
CA SER A 246 -1.54 0.92 5.39
C SER A 246 -1.30 0.73 3.89
N SER A 247 -0.13 0.18 3.53
CA SER A 247 0.24 -0.18 2.15
C SER A 247 -0.79 -1.15 1.56
N SER A 248 -1.74 -0.60 0.79
CA SER A 248 -2.87 -1.34 0.23
C SER A 248 -2.48 -2.20 -0.97
N PHE A 249 -3.37 -3.13 -1.33
CA PHE A 249 -3.35 -3.99 -2.51
C PHE A 249 -2.38 -5.18 -2.56
N PRO A 250 -1.73 -5.66 -1.48
CA PRO A 250 -0.91 -6.87 -1.58
C PRO A 250 -1.73 -8.12 -1.92
N GLY A 251 -3.03 -8.15 -1.58
CA GLY A 251 -3.96 -9.22 -1.96
C GLY A 251 -4.39 -9.11 -3.41
N LEU A 252 -4.96 -7.96 -3.79
CA LEU A 252 -5.53 -7.80 -5.13
C LEU A 252 -4.46 -7.73 -6.24
N SER A 253 -3.25 -7.21 -5.97
CA SER A 253 -2.20 -7.13 -6.99
C SER A 253 -1.69 -8.51 -7.42
N CYS A 254 -1.64 -9.48 -6.50
CA CYS A 254 -1.35 -10.87 -6.81
C CYS A 254 -2.37 -11.45 -7.81
N LEU A 255 -3.65 -11.20 -7.57
CA LEU A 255 -4.73 -11.67 -8.44
C LEU A 255 -4.67 -11.03 -9.83
N VAL A 256 -4.30 -9.75 -9.94
CA VAL A 256 -4.16 -9.06 -11.23
C VAL A 256 -3.02 -9.68 -12.05
N SER A 257 -1.88 -10.00 -11.43
CA SER A 257 -0.79 -10.70 -12.11
C SER A 257 -1.23 -12.08 -12.64
N GLU A 258 -1.98 -12.85 -11.84
CA GLU A 258 -2.50 -14.15 -12.27
C GLU A 258 -3.56 -14.03 -13.37
N LEU A 259 -4.46 -13.05 -13.26
CA LEU A 259 -5.43 -12.73 -14.31
C LEU A 259 -4.73 -12.46 -15.64
N HIS A 260 -3.76 -11.54 -15.67
CA HIS A 260 -3.04 -11.21 -16.89
C HIS A 260 -2.29 -12.41 -17.47
N ARG A 261 -1.62 -13.22 -16.64
CA ARG A 261 -0.96 -14.45 -17.10
C ARG A 261 -1.94 -15.41 -17.77
N LEU A 262 -3.14 -15.58 -17.20
CA LEU A 262 -4.16 -16.47 -17.75
C LEU A 262 -4.79 -15.92 -19.03
N LEU A 263 -5.10 -14.62 -19.10
CA LEU A 263 -5.60 -14.00 -20.32
C LEU A 263 -4.56 -14.09 -21.45
N LEU A 264 -3.28 -13.81 -21.18
CA LEU A 264 -2.22 -13.95 -22.17
C LEU A 264 -2.09 -15.41 -22.66
N LEU A 265 -2.23 -16.39 -21.76
CA LEU A 265 -2.19 -17.80 -22.11
C LEU A 265 -3.38 -18.21 -23.00
N GLN A 266 -4.58 -17.78 -22.62
CA GLN A 266 -5.83 -18.14 -23.30
C GLN A 266 -5.94 -17.50 -24.68
N PHE A 267 -5.47 -16.25 -24.82
CA PHE A 267 -5.53 -15.49 -26.07
C PHE A 267 -4.19 -15.43 -26.83
N ARG A 268 -3.26 -16.36 -26.51
CA ARG A 268 -1.90 -16.40 -27.07
C ARG A 268 -1.80 -16.33 -28.59
N GLU A 269 -2.74 -16.98 -29.29
CA GLU A 269 -2.76 -17.03 -30.76
C GLU A 269 -3.14 -15.68 -31.39
N HIS A 270 -3.83 -14.82 -30.64
CA HIS A 270 -4.29 -13.51 -31.09
C HIS A 270 -3.34 -12.40 -30.62
N LEU A 271 -2.84 -12.48 -29.38
CA LEU A 271 -2.01 -11.44 -28.76
C LEU A 271 -0.52 -11.59 -29.08
N LEU A 272 -0.04 -12.83 -29.29
CA LEU A 272 1.38 -13.15 -29.50
C LEU A 272 2.31 -12.64 -28.38
N LEU A 273 1.78 -12.56 -27.16
CA LEU A 273 2.50 -12.17 -25.93
C LEU A 273 2.83 -13.40 -25.09
N ASP A 274 3.99 -13.36 -24.42
CA ASP A 274 4.45 -14.44 -23.54
C ASP A 274 3.94 -14.23 -22.10
N PRO A 275 3.09 -15.12 -21.55
CA PRO A 275 2.65 -15.03 -20.17
C PRO A 275 3.78 -14.99 -19.15
N GLU A 276 4.94 -15.58 -19.44
CA GLU A 276 6.08 -15.58 -18.51
C GLU A 276 6.78 -14.22 -18.36
N ARG A 277 6.50 -13.27 -19.26
CA ARG A 277 6.95 -11.88 -19.12
C ARG A 277 6.15 -11.09 -18.09
N VAL A 278 5.03 -11.61 -17.59
CA VAL A 278 4.38 -11.08 -16.39
C VAL A 278 5.01 -11.76 -15.17
N PRO A 279 5.78 -11.04 -14.34
CA PRO A 279 6.46 -11.63 -13.21
C PRO A 279 5.44 -12.08 -12.17
N ARG A 280 5.72 -13.24 -11.56
CA ARG A 280 4.93 -13.77 -10.44
C ARG A 280 4.92 -12.77 -9.30
N ASN A 281 3.79 -12.69 -8.61
CA ASN A 281 3.58 -11.73 -7.55
C ASN A 281 3.17 -12.44 -6.26
N ASN A 282 3.92 -12.26 -5.18
CA ASN A 282 3.75 -12.98 -3.92
C ASN A 282 3.50 -12.04 -2.73
N ALA A 283 2.94 -10.85 -2.98
CA ALA A 283 2.80 -9.79 -1.99
C ALA A 283 1.98 -10.15 -0.76
N VAL A 284 0.79 -10.74 -0.94
CA VAL A 284 -0.03 -11.16 0.19
C VAL A 284 0.67 -12.20 1.08
N ASN A 285 1.37 -13.17 0.49
CA ASN A 285 2.07 -14.19 1.26
C ASN A 285 3.31 -13.61 1.95
N GLY A 286 4.07 -12.74 1.28
CA GLY A 286 5.23 -12.08 1.90
C GLY A 286 4.84 -11.21 3.10
N PHE A 287 3.73 -10.46 2.99
CA PHE A 287 3.19 -9.69 4.11
C PHE A 287 2.67 -10.58 5.24
N ALA A 288 1.97 -11.67 4.90
CA ALA A 288 1.48 -12.63 5.91
C ALA A 288 2.64 -13.32 6.64
N GLU A 289 3.72 -13.68 5.92
CA GLU A 289 4.92 -14.28 6.49
C GLU A 289 5.59 -13.33 7.49
N ALA A 290 5.74 -12.05 7.13
CA ALA A 290 6.33 -11.04 8.00
C ALA A 290 5.49 -10.83 9.29
N LEU A 291 4.17 -10.76 9.16
CA LEU A 291 3.24 -10.69 10.30
C LEU A 291 3.31 -11.94 11.18
N ALA A 292 3.38 -13.13 10.58
CA ALA A 292 3.48 -14.38 11.31
C ALA A 292 4.83 -14.52 12.04
N LYS A 293 5.93 -14.11 11.41
CA LYS A 293 7.25 -14.04 12.06
C LYS A 293 7.25 -13.04 13.21
N ALA A 294 6.65 -11.86 13.05
CA ALA A 294 6.54 -10.87 14.12
C ALA A 294 5.72 -11.42 15.32
N TRP A 295 4.59 -12.06 15.05
CA TRP A 295 3.79 -12.75 16.06
C TRP A 295 4.58 -13.85 16.78
N THR A 296 5.41 -14.60 16.04
CA THR A 296 6.29 -15.64 16.61
C THR A 296 7.36 -15.02 17.52
N GLU A 297 7.96 -13.89 17.12
CA GLU A 297 8.94 -13.17 17.94
C GLU A 297 8.33 -12.55 19.21
N TYR A 298 7.06 -12.12 19.16
CA TYR A 298 6.31 -11.72 20.35
C TYR A 298 6.12 -12.87 21.34
N ASN A 299 6.06 -14.11 20.84
CA ASN A 299 6.13 -15.36 21.59
C ASN A 299 5.01 -15.55 22.63
N ASN A 300 3.77 -15.25 22.24
CA ASN A 300 2.58 -15.62 23.00
C ASN A 300 1.59 -16.38 22.10
N PRO A 301 1.48 -17.72 22.23
CA PRO A 301 0.70 -18.54 21.32
C PRO A 301 -0.82 -18.32 21.42
N ARG A 302 -1.29 -17.63 22.46
CA ARG A 302 -2.71 -17.28 22.64
C ARG A 302 -3.05 -15.87 22.15
N ALA A 303 -2.05 -15.06 21.81
CA ALA A 303 -2.29 -13.71 21.35
C ALA A 303 -2.73 -13.68 19.89
N VAL A 304 -3.43 -12.63 19.49
CA VAL A 304 -3.97 -12.43 18.15
C VAL A 304 -3.21 -11.34 17.39
N ILE A 305 -3.41 -11.27 16.08
CA ILE A 305 -3.06 -10.11 15.26
C ILE A 305 -4.31 -9.23 15.11
N MET A 306 -4.26 -8.00 15.60
CA MET A 306 -5.34 -7.03 15.42
C MET A 306 -5.09 -6.19 14.18
N VAL A 307 -6.06 -6.18 13.26
CA VAL A 307 -6.10 -5.29 12.10
C VAL A 307 -6.93 -4.06 12.45
N VAL A 308 -6.30 -2.89 12.45
CA VAL A 308 -6.99 -1.61 12.67
C VAL A 308 -7.60 -1.14 11.35
N VAL A 309 -8.91 -0.93 11.29
CA VAL A 309 -9.65 -0.71 10.04
C VAL A 309 -10.53 0.53 10.08
N GLN A 310 -10.85 1.08 8.90
CA GLN A 310 -11.86 2.13 8.79
C GLN A 310 -13.27 1.56 9.08
N PRO A 311 -14.21 2.35 9.62
CA PRO A 311 -15.59 1.91 9.82
C PRO A 311 -16.33 1.56 8.50
N GLU A 312 -15.92 2.19 7.40
CA GLU A 312 -16.39 1.90 6.04
C GLU A 312 -15.19 1.56 5.16
N GLU A 313 -15.10 0.31 4.71
CA GLU A 313 -13.93 -0.19 4.01
C GLU A 313 -14.35 -1.00 2.77
N ARG A 314 -14.46 -0.33 1.62
CA ARG A 314 -14.82 -0.99 0.36
C ARG A 314 -13.71 -1.90 -0.16
N ASN A 315 -12.47 -1.69 0.26
CA ASN A 315 -11.34 -2.55 -0.06
C ASN A 315 -11.10 -3.63 1.03
N MET A 316 -12.14 -4.02 1.79
CA MET A 316 -11.99 -5.01 2.86
C MET A 316 -11.51 -6.36 2.37
N TYR A 317 -11.83 -6.74 1.12
CA TYR A 317 -11.45 -8.03 0.56
C TYR A 317 -9.93 -8.18 0.42
N ASP A 318 -9.20 -7.10 0.08
CA ASP A 318 -7.72 -7.07 0.10
C ASP A 318 -7.16 -7.41 1.48
N GLN A 319 -7.82 -6.92 2.54
CA GLN A 319 -7.43 -7.19 3.93
C GLN A 319 -7.79 -8.62 4.35
N HIS A 320 -8.96 -9.11 3.91
CA HIS A 320 -9.41 -10.47 4.18
C HIS A 320 -8.55 -11.52 3.48
N TRP A 321 -8.01 -11.25 2.28
CA TRP A 321 -7.01 -12.10 1.64
C TRP A 321 -5.79 -12.34 2.54
N LEU A 322 -5.24 -11.27 3.13
CA LEU A 322 -4.13 -11.37 4.08
C LEU A 322 -4.52 -12.17 5.34
N CYS A 323 -5.71 -11.92 5.89
CA CYS A 323 -6.22 -12.63 7.07
C CYS A 323 -6.43 -14.13 6.79
N ALA A 324 -6.92 -14.48 5.59
CA ALA A 324 -7.11 -15.85 5.18
C ALA A 324 -5.77 -16.60 5.10
N VAL A 325 -4.74 -15.99 4.51
CA VAL A 325 -3.38 -16.56 4.49
C VAL A 325 -2.84 -16.78 5.90
N LEU A 326 -2.97 -15.80 6.79
CA LEU A 326 -2.57 -15.92 8.21
C LEU A 326 -3.29 -17.09 8.91
N LYS A 327 -4.58 -17.26 8.66
CA LYS A 327 -5.37 -18.33 9.27
C LYS A 327 -5.04 -19.70 8.70
N GLU A 328 -4.98 -19.83 7.38
CA GLU A 328 -4.86 -21.10 6.69
C GLU A 328 -3.43 -21.64 6.74
N GLN A 329 -2.44 -20.78 6.51
CA GLN A 329 -1.04 -21.21 6.41
C GLN A 329 -0.31 -21.15 7.75
N TYR A 330 -0.62 -20.19 8.61
CA TYR A 330 0.09 -19.97 9.88
C TYR A 330 -0.74 -20.30 11.13
N GLN A 331 -2.04 -20.58 10.97
CA GLN A 331 -2.97 -20.87 12.08
C GLN A 331 -3.07 -19.72 13.11
N ILE A 332 -2.80 -18.49 12.67
CA ILE A 332 -2.86 -17.29 13.51
C ILE A 332 -4.27 -16.69 13.41
N THR A 333 -4.86 -16.38 14.56
CA THR A 333 -6.15 -15.69 14.63
C THR A 333 -5.96 -14.19 14.41
N THR A 334 -6.84 -13.61 13.59
CA THR A 334 -6.92 -12.16 13.38
C THR A 334 -8.24 -11.61 13.88
N ILE A 335 -8.20 -10.41 14.45
CA ILE A 335 -9.40 -9.62 14.78
C ILE A 335 -9.36 -8.28 14.04
N ARG A 336 -10.52 -7.70 13.75
CA ARG A 336 -10.66 -6.42 13.05
C ARG A 336 -11.37 -5.44 13.96
N LYS A 337 -10.80 -4.26 14.16
CA LYS A 337 -11.34 -3.22 15.04
C LYS A 337 -11.11 -1.83 14.46
N SER A 338 -12.11 -0.98 14.54
CA SER A 338 -11.94 0.47 14.33
C SER A 338 -11.25 1.11 15.54
N LEU A 339 -10.68 2.30 15.35
CA LEU A 339 -10.06 3.06 16.44
C LEU A 339 -11.06 3.35 17.58
N ALA A 340 -12.32 3.66 17.26
CA ALA A 340 -13.37 3.87 18.25
C ALA A 340 -13.67 2.61 19.08
N GLU A 341 -13.74 1.44 18.45
CA GLU A 341 -13.93 0.17 19.18
C GLU A 341 -12.72 -0.17 20.08
N ILE A 342 -11.51 0.20 19.66
CA ILE A 342 -10.29 0.01 20.45
C ILE A 342 -10.30 0.93 21.67
N ASP A 343 -10.73 2.19 21.58
CA ASP A 343 -10.88 3.02 22.78
C ASP A 343 -11.94 2.45 23.74
N ALA A 344 -13.05 1.94 23.19
CA ALA A 344 -14.15 1.44 24.00
C ALA A 344 -13.86 0.11 24.72
N THR A 345 -12.98 -0.73 24.16
CA THR A 345 -12.76 -2.11 24.65
C THR A 345 -11.30 -2.47 24.88
N GLY A 346 -10.39 -1.54 24.63
CA GLY A 346 -8.96 -1.71 24.78
C GLY A 346 -8.48 -1.34 26.18
N GLU A 347 -7.63 -2.17 26.75
CA GLU A 347 -6.98 -1.91 28.04
C GLU A 347 -5.52 -2.39 28.03
N LEU A 348 -4.69 -1.74 28.83
CA LEU A 348 -3.31 -2.15 29.07
C LEU A 348 -3.22 -2.87 30.42
N GLN A 349 -2.68 -4.08 30.39
CA GLN A 349 -2.32 -4.79 31.61
C GLN A 349 -1.07 -4.17 32.25
N ALA A 350 -0.80 -4.52 33.52
CA ALA A 350 0.34 -4.01 34.26
C ALA A 350 1.70 -4.36 33.64
N ASP A 351 1.77 -5.46 32.88
CA ASP A 351 2.96 -5.89 32.13
C ASP A 351 3.09 -5.21 30.74
N GLY A 352 2.15 -4.33 30.39
CA GLY A 352 2.08 -3.63 29.11
C GLY A 352 1.35 -4.38 28.00
N THR A 353 0.81 -5.57 28.26
CA THR A 353 0.02 -6.33 27.28
C THR A 353 -1.25 -5.57 26.90
N LEU A 354 -1.50 -5.41 25.60
CA LEU A 354 -2.76 -4.87 25.09
C LEU A 354 -3.82 -5.97 25.05
N LEU A 355 -4.94 -5.75 25.75
CA LEU A 355 -6.16 -6.52 25.56
C LEU A 355 -7.17 -5.70 24.76
N VAL A 356 -7.87 -6.31 23.82
CA VAL A 356 -9.02 -5.69 23.14
C VAL A 356 -10.17 -6.67 23.14
N GLY A 357 -11.26 -6.35 23.84
CA GLY A 357 -12.38 -7.27 24.01
C GLY A 357 -12.01 -8.57 24.74
N GLY A 358 -11.00 -8.52 25.61
CA GLY A 358 -10.50 -9.68 26.37
C GLY A 358 -9.45 -10.53 25.65
N GLU A 359 -9.11 -10.21 24.39
CA GLU A 359 -8.08 -10.93 23.63
C GLU A 359 -6.73 -10.20 23.68
N ALA A 360 -5.66 -10.92 24.00
CA ALA A 360 -4.30 -10.37 24.02
C ALA A 360 -3.80 -10.13 22.59
N VAL A 361 -3.26 -8.94 22.32
CA VAL A 361 -2.80 -8.54 20.99
C VAL A 361 -1.28 -8.57 20.93
N ALA A 362 -0.73 -9.40 20.04
CA ALA A 362 0.71 -9.48 19.79
C ALA A 362 1.17 -8.48 18.73
N VAL A 363 0.36 -8.29 17.69
CA VAL A 363 0.68 -7.41 16.55
C VAL A 363 -0.52 -6.53 16.22
N VAL A 364 -0.28 -5.23 16.07
CA VAL A 364 -1.22 -4.23 15.59
C VAL A 364 -0.88 -3.89 14.15
N TYR A 365 -1.70 -4.33 13.20
CA TYR A 365 -1.53 -4.05 11.77
C TYR A 365 -2.48 -2.95 11.32
N PHE A 366 -1.94 -1.80 10.95
CA PHE A 366 -2.75 -0.64 10.54
C PHE A 366 -3.21 -0.74 9.09
N ARG A 367 -4.52 -0.75 8.89
CA ARG A 367 -5.23 -0.48 7.63
C ARG A 367 -6.09 0.79 7.70
N ALA A 368 -5.82 1.63 8.69
CA ALA A 368 -6.46 2.92 8.96
C ALA A 368 -5.50 3.79 9.79
N GLY A 369 -5.93 5.01 10.13
CA GLY A 369 -5.20 5.91 11.02
C GLY A 369 -4.11 6.73 10.33
N TYR A 370 -4.13 6.77 8.99
CA TYR A 370 -3.22 7.53 8.13
C TYR A 370 -3.84 8.84 7.61
N ALA A 371 -5.15 9.03 7.79
CA ALA A 371 -5.87 10.23 7.40
C ALA A 371 -6.55 10.90 8.60
N PRO A 372 -6.71 12.24 8.61
CA PRO A 372 -7.45 12.95 9.67
C PRO A 372 -8.90 12.46 9.82
N THR A 373 -9.52 12.00 8.72
CA THR A 373 -10.89 11.47 8.70
C THR A 373 -11.07 10.21 9.52
N ASP A 374 -9.99 9.51 9.87
CA ASP A 374 -10.01 8.35 10.76
C ASP A 374 -10.05 8.76 12.25
N TYR A 375 -9.97 10.06 12.54
CA TYR A 375 -9.96 10.61 13.91
C TYR A 375 -11.06 11.67 14.07
N PRO A 376 -12.35 11.29 13.95
CA PRO A 376 -13.46 12.22 14.12
C PRO A 376 -13.57 12.78 15.55
N SER A 377 -12.92 12.15 16.53
CA SER A 377 -12.97 12.56 17.94
C SER A 377 -11.65 12.26 18.69
N GLU A 378 -11.64 12.55 20.00
CA GLU A 378 -10.52 12.17 20.87
C GLU A 378 -10.47 10.67 21.18
N PHE A 379 -11.56 9.92 20.95
CA PHE A 379 -11.60 8.46 21.14
C PHE A 379 -10.49 7.80 20.31
N GLU A 380 -10.39 8.16 19.04
CA GLU A 380 -9.45 7.53 18.12
C GLU A 380 -7.99 7.89 18.42
N TRP A 381 -7.74 9.13 18.88
CA TRP A 381 -6.41 9.54 19.31
C TRP A 381 -5.96 8.82 20.59
N ARG A 382 -6.87 8.60 21.54
CA ARG A 382 -6.59 7.80 22.74
C ARG A 382 -6.33 6.34 22.40
N ALA A 383 -7.12 5.73 21.52
CA ALA A 383 -6.87 4.39 21.02
C ALA A 383 -5.49 4.27 20.36
N ARG A 384 -5.12 5.25 19.51
CA ARG A 384 -3.80 5.27 18.87
C ARG A 384 -2.66 5.35 19.90
N LEU A 385 -2.79 6.22 20.90
CA LEU A 385 -1.81 6.33 21.97
C LEU A 385 -1.74 5.05 22.83
N LEU A 386 -2.88 4.45 23.19
CA LEU A 386 -2.98 3.22 23.97
C LEU A 386 -2.22 2.08 23.29
N MET A 387 -2.47 1.88 21.99
CA MET A 387 -1.76 0.88 21.19
C MET A 387 -0.27 1.18 21.15
N GLU A 388 0.11 2.44 20.92
CA GLU A 388 1.51 2.84 20.87
C GLU A 388 2.23 2.61 22.21
N GLN A 389 1.55 2.75 23.35
CA GLN A 389 2.08 2.47 24.68
C GLN A 389 2.24 0.97 24.97
N SER A 390 1.44 0.10 24.34
CA SER A 390 1.44 -1.36 24.57
C SER A 390 2.70 -2.10 24.14
N SER A 391 2.94 -3.29 24.70
CA SER A 391 4.01 -4.20 24.28
C SER A 391 3.80 -4.81 22.88
N ALA A 392 2.60 -4.70 22.30
CA ALA A 392 2.30 -5.23 20.98
C ALA A 392 3.25 -4.62 19.92
N ILE A 393 3.57 -5.40 18.90
CA ILE A 393 4.38 -4.94 17.76
C ILE A 393 3.47 -4.14 16.83
N LYS A 394 3.80 -2.88 16.56
CA LYS A 394 3.01 -2.06 15.64
C LYS A 394 3.57 -2.19 14.23
N CYS A 395 2.68 -2.25 13.25
CA CYS A 395 2.98 -2.24 11.83
C CYS A 395 2.12 -1.18 11.14
N PRO A 396 2.60 0.08 11.02
CA PRO A 396 3.86 0.60 11.58
C PRO A 396 3.71 1.17 13.01
N SER A 397 4.82 1.31 13.73
CA SER A 397 4.91 2.20 14.90
C SER A 397 4.71 3.67 14.52
N ILE A 398 4.54 4.55 15.51
CA ILE A 398 4.40 5.99 15.26
C ILE A 398 5.64 6.59 14.59
N ALA A 399 6.84 6.11 14.92
CA ALA A 399 8.08 6.57 14.32
C ALA A 399 8.19 6.16 12.85
N TYR A 400 7.83 4.92 12.52
CA TYR A 400 7.73 4.44 11.13
C TYR A 400 6.67 5.22 10.34
N HIS A 401 5.54 5.57 10.96
CA HIS A 401 4.50 6.39 10.32
C HIS A 401 5.04 7.79 9.98
N LEU A 402 5.75 8.45 10.90
CA LEU A 402 6.37 9.76 10.66
C LEU A 402 7.48 9.69 9.60
N ALA A 403 8.24 8.60 9.56
CA ALA A 403 9.29 8.38 8.56
C ALA A 403 8.76 8.29 7.12
N GLY A 404 7.47 7.96 6.94
CA GLY A 404 6.80 7.94 5.63
C GLY A 404 6.27 9.30 5.17
N THR A 405 6.33 10.35 5.99
CA THR A 405 5.84 11.66 5.60
C THR A 405 6.63 12.24 4.43
N LYS A 406 5.93 12.98 3.57
CA LYS A 406 6.54 13.65 2.40
C LYS A 406 7.66 14.60 2.82
N LYS A 407 7.51 15.26 3.97
CA LYS A 407 8.55 16.11 4.55
C LYS A 407 9.83 15.34 4.89
N ILE A 408 9.73 14.14 5.48
CA ILE A 408 10.92 13.31 5.74
C ILE A 408 11.54 12.81 4.43
N GLN A 409 10.75 12.40 3.44
CA GLN A 409 11.24 12.07 2.09
C GLN A 409 12.07 13.23 1.50
N GLN A 410 11.59 14.47 1.63
CA GLN A 410 12.30 15.66 1.17
C GLN A 410 13.57 15.95 1.97
N GLU A 411 13.55 15.81 3.29
CA GLU A 411 14.74 16.00 4.14
C GLU A 411 15.83 14.96 3.83
N LEU A 412 15.47 13.71 3.58
CA LEU A 412 16.39 12.64 3.18
C LEU A 412 17.07 12.92 1.82
N ALA A 413 16.45 13.71 0.95
CA ALA A 413 17.03 14.11 -0.34
C ALA A 413 18.11 15.20 -0.22
N LYS A 414 18.25 15.84 0.95
CA LYS A 414 19.29 16.86 1.16
C LYS A 414 20.70 16.24 1.14
N PRO A 415 21.71 16.96 0.60
CA PRO A 415 23.09 16.49 0.62
C PRO A 415 23.57 16.12 2.03
N GLY A 416 24.22 14.96 2.17
CA GLY A 416 24.79 14.49 3.44
C GLY A 416 23.80 13.84 4.43
N VAL A 417 22.48 13.92 4.20
CA VAL A 417 21.50 13.39 5.17
C VAL A 417 21.41 11.86 5.10
N LEU A 418 21.42 11.25 3.92
CA LEU A 418 21.44 9.79 3.78
C LEU A 418 22.65 9.16 4.49
N GLU A 419 23.83 9.80 4.45
CA GLU A 419 25.04 9.33 5.11
C GLU A 419 24.93 9.26 6.64
N ARG A 420 23.97 9.97 7.25
CA ARG A 420 23.68 9.84 8.69
C ARG A 420 23.09 8.47 9.03
N PHE A 421 22.35 7.89 8.09
CA PHE A 421 21.58 6.66 8.30
C PHE A 421 22.22 5.45 7.63
N LEU A 422 22.90 5.63 6.51
CA LEU A 422 23.50 4.54 5.75
C LEU A 422 25.00 4.75 5.60
N GLU A 423 25.76 3.66 5.75
CA GLU A 423 27.23 3.66 5.61
C GLU A 423 27.67 3.19 4.22
N ASN A 424 26.93 2.23 3.65
CA ASN A 424 27.26 1.63 2.35
C ASN A 424 27.06 2.65 1.22
N LYS A 425 28.16 3.05 0.59
CA LYS A 425 28.17 4.06 -0.47
C LYS A 425 27.44 3.61 -1.74
N ASP A 426 27.44 2.32 -2.04
CA ASP A 426 26.69 1.76 -3.17
C ASP A 426 25.19 1.86 -2.93
N ASP A 427 24.73 1.50 -1.74
CA ASP A 427 23.32 1.61 -1.34
C ASP A 427 22.83 3.06 -1.39
N ILE A 428 23.63 4.00 -0.86
CA ILE A 428 23.33 5.43 -0.92
C ILE A 428 23.24 5.91 -2.37
N SER A 429 24.17 5.47 -3.25
CA SER A 429 24.16 5.82 -4.67
C SER A 429 22.89 5.31 -5.38
N LYS A 430 22.50 4.06 -5.11
CA LYS A 430 21.27 3.45 -5.65
C LYS A 430 20.02 4.20 -5.22
N LEU A 431 19.91 4.57 -3.94
CA LEU A 431 18.78 5.38 -3.46
C LEU A 431 18.73 6.75 -4.12
N ARG A 432 19.87 7.47 -4.16
CA ARG A 432 19.95 8.80 -4.78
C ARG A 432 19.56 8.80 -6.24
N ARG A 433 19.92 7.76 -6.98
CA ARG A 433 19.54 7.60 -8.39
C ARG A 433 18.04 7.52 -8.59
N CYS A 434 17.28 7.15 -7.56
CA CYS A 434 15.83 7.10 -7.57
C CYS A 434 15.18 8.40 -7.07
N PHE A 435 15.92 9.38 -6.55
CA PHE A 435 15.33 10.61 -6.04
C PHE A 435 15.04 11.58 -7.17
N ALA A 436 13.78 12.01 -7.29
CA ALA A 436 13.43 13.19 -8.07
C ALA A 436 13.89 14.45 -7.31
N GLY A 437 13.82 15.61 -7.98
CA GLY A 437 13.99 16.89 -7.29
C GLY A 437 12.96 17.06 -6.16
N LEU A 438 13.43 17.32 -4.94
CA LEU A 438 12.61 17.45 -3.72
C LEU A 438 13.08 18.67 -2.93
N TRP A 439 12.18 19.60 -2.69
CA TRP A 439 12.52 20.90 -2.10
C TRP A 439 11.52 21.32 -1.02
N SER A 440 12.02 21.98 0.00
CA SER A 440 11.21 22.68 1.00
C SER A 440 10.82 24.07 0.50
N LEU A 441 9.70 24.60 1.01
CA LEU A 441 9.21 25.94 0.67
C LEU A 441 9.97 27.09 1.38
N ASP A 442 11.22 26.87 1.76
CA ASP A 442 12.16 27.91 2.18
C ASP A 442 13.24 28.21 1.11
N ASP A 443 13.31 27.42 0.04
CA ASP A 443 14.17 27.69 -1.12
C ASP A 443 13.52 28.71 -2.07
N LEU A 444 13.85 29.99 -1.87
CA LEU A 444 13.31 31.11 -2.65
C LEU A 444 13.58 30.99 -4.16
N GLN A 445 14.67 30.33 -4.57
CA GLN A 445 14.98 30.17 -5.99
C GLN A 445 14.03 29.16 -6.64
N ILE A 446 13.79 28.04 -5.96
CA ILE A 446 12.86 27.01 -6.42
C ILE A 446 11.42 27.52 -6.40
N ILE A 447 11.03 28.32 -5.41
CA ILE A 447 9.68 28.91 -5.35
C ILE A 447 9.44 29.83 -6.54
N LYS A 448 10.40 30.70 -6.88
CA LYS A 448 10.30 31.56 -8.06
C LYS A 448 10.17 30.74 -9.34
N ASP A 449 10.98 29.68 -9.46
CA ASP A 449 10.92 28.79 -10.62
C ASP A 449 9.57 28.08 -10.74
N ALA A 450 9.01 27.61 -9.62
CA ALA A 450 7.70 26.96 -9.58
C ALA A 450 6.54 27.92 -9.87
N ILE A 451 6.67 29.22 -9.55
CA ILE A 451 5.68 30.25 -9.93
C ILE A 451 5.76 30.55 -11.43
N GLU A 452 6.95 30.58 -12.00
CA GLU A 452 7.17 30.86 -13.43
C GLU A 452 6.81 29.64 -14.30
N ARG A 453 7.09 28.42 -13.83
CA ARG A 453 6.93 27.17 -14.56
C ARG A 453 6.18 26.11 -13.74
N PRO A 454 4.93 26.39 -13.30
CA PRO A 454 4.20 25.53 -12.36
C PRO A 454 3.93 24.12 -12.90
N GLY A 455 3.85 23.95 -14.22
CA GLY A 455 3.65 22.65 -14.85
C GLY A 455 4.77 21.63 -14.56
N LEU A 456 5.97 22.07 -14.18
CA LEU A 456 7.12 21.22 -13.87
C LEU A 456 7.17 20.73 -12.41
N TYR A 457 6.22 21.15 -11.60
CA TYR A 457 6.19 20.87 -10.16
C TYR A 457 4.89 20.19 -9.73
N VAL A 458 5.00 19.45 -8.63
CA VAL A 458 3.88 18.94 -7.84
C VAL A 458 4.08 19.43 -6.42
N MET A 459 3.06 20.06 -5.85
CA MET A 459 3.08 20.49 -4.45
C MET A 459 2.29 19.51 -3.60
N LYS A 460 2.93 18.95 -2.57
CA LYS A 460 2.37 17.85 -1.77
C LYS A 460 2.20 18.24 -0.30
N PRO A 461 1.00 18.15 0.28
CA PRO A 461 0.81 18.26 1.73
C PRO A 461 1.24 16.97 2.45
N GLN A 462 1.28 17.02 3.79
CA GLN A 462 1.56 15.84 4.62
C GLN A 462 0.32 14.93 4.77
N ARG A 463 -0.11 14.33 3.67
CA ARG A 463 -1.27 13.42 3.62
C ARG A 463 -0.92 12.14 2.86
N GLU A 464 -1.63 11.07 3.19
CA GLU A 464 -1.57 9.76 2.54
C GLU A 464 -2.93 9.41 1.92
N GLY A 465 -2.97 8.45 0.99
CA GLY A 465 -4.21 7.91 0.43
C GLY A 465 -4.71 8.55 -0.88
N GLY A 466 -3.94 9.45 -1.49
CA GLY A 466 -4.25 10.12 -2.76
C GLY A 466 -5.29 11.24 -2.65
N GLY A 467 -5.41 12.08 -3.69
CA GLY A 467 -6.41 13.16 -3.76
C GLY A 467 -6.00 14.49 -3.12
N ASN A 468 -4.74 14.64 -2.68
CA ASN A 468 -4.31 15.78 -1.87
C ASN A 468 -3.29 16.69 -2.58
N ASN A 469 -2.78 16.29 -3.75
CA ASN A 469 -1.68 16.98 -4.40
C ASN A 469 -2.18 18.18 -5.23
N ILE A 470 -1.33 19.19 -5.38
CA ILE A 470 -1.61 20.40 -6.14
C ILE A 470 -0.72 20.42 -7.39
N TYR A 471 -1.30 20.77 -8.54
CA TYR A 471 -0.65 20.68 -9.87
C TYR A 471 -0.92 21.91 -10.71
N GLY A 472 -0.03 22.21 -11.66
CA GLY A 472 -0.27 23.24 -12.67
C GLY A 472 -0.55 24.61 -12.05
N ASP A 473 -1.47 25.37 -12.62
CA ASP A 473 -1.75 26.75 -12.19
C ASP A 473 -2.10 26.86 -10.69
N ASP A 474 -2.73 25.83 -10.11
CA ASP A 474 -3.03 25.79 -8.67
C ASP A 474 -1.75 25.83 -7.80
N VAL A 475 -0.61 25.30 -8.29
CA VAL A 475 0.69 25.43 -7.61
C VAL A 475 1.10 26.89 -7.55
N LYS A 476 1.01 27.60 -8.67
CA LYS A 476 1.36 29.02 -8.76
C LYS A 476 0.45 29.85 -7.85
N GLU A 477 -0.85 29.65 -7.93
CA GLU A 477 -1.83 30.36 -7.09
C GLU A 477 -1.59 30.12 -5.60
N THR A 478 -1.32 28.86 -5.22
CA THR A 478 -1.04 28.51 -3.83
C THR A 478 0.26 29.13 -3.34
N LEU A 479 1.34 29.09 -4.12
CA LEU A 479 2.62 29.70 -3.76
C LEU A 479 2.51 31.23 -3.62
N LEU A 480 1.80 31.90 -4.53
CA LEU A 480 1.55 33.34 -4.45
C LEU A 480 0.75 33.70 -3.20
N ARG A 481 -0.31 32.92 -2.89
CA ARG A 481 -1.11 33.11 -1.68
C ARG A 481 -0.25 32.96 -0.42
N LEU A 482 0.55 31.90 -0.31
CA LEU A 482 1.43 31.65 0.82
C LEU A 482 2.43 32.81 1.02
N HIS A 483 3.00 33.32 -0.07
CA HIS A 483 3.93 34.46 -0.03
C HIS A 483 3.26 35.74 0.48
N MET A 484 2.02 36.01 0.08
CA MET A 484 1.27 37.20 0.51
C MET A 484 0.84 37.13 1.97
N THR A 485 0.48 35.94 2.47
CA THR A 485 -0.04 35.80 3.84
C THR A 485 1.02 35.91 4.92
N GLY A 486 2.30 35.67 4.62
CA GLY A 486 3.40 35.74 5.60
C GLY A 486 3.33 34.73 6.76
N ASN A 487 2.24 33.95 6.83
CA ASN A 487 2.03 32.90 7.82
C ASN A 487 2.86 31.68 7.41
N GLN A 488 3.51 31.01 8.37
CA GLN A 488 4.38 29.85 8.16
C GLN A 488 3.65 28.58 7.64
N GLU A 489 2.50 28.74 6.96
CA GLU A 489 1.69 27.71 6.32
C GLU A 489 2.44 26.97 5.20
N ASP A 490 3.52 27.57 4.69
CA ASP A 490 4.47 26.95 3.76
C ASP A 490 5.02 25.61 4.28
N ALA A 491 5.18 25.48 5.59
CA ALA A 491 5.70 24.28 6.24
C ALA A 491 4.78 23.04 6.16
N ALA A 492 3.53 23.19 5.71
CA ALA A 492 2.63 22.07 5.47
C ALA A 492 2.96 21.31 4.18
N TYR A 493 3.75 21.92 3.27
CA TYR A 493 3.95 21.42 1.92
C TYR A 493 5.43 21.20 1.58
N ILE A 494 5.66 20.36 0.57
CA ILE A 494 6.92 20.27 -0.16
C ILE A 494 6.67 20.52 -1.65
N LEU A 495 7.72 20.92 -2.38
CA LEU A 495 7.74 20.87 -3.83
C LEU A 495 8.50 19.62 -4.29
N MET A 496 7.95 18.96 -5.29
CA MET A 496 8.58 17.84 -5.96
C MET A 496 8.61 18.10 -7.47
N GLN A 497 9.67 17.67 -8.13
CA GLN A 497 9.75 17.61 -9.59
C GLN A 497 8.59 16.76 -10.12
N ARG A 498 7.83 17.29 -11.08
CA ARG A 498 6.85 16.51 -11.80
C ARG A 498 7.58 15.53 -12.73
N ILE A 499 7.22 14.26 -12.62
CA ILE A 499 7.71 13.19 -13.48
C ILE A 499 6.74 13.05 -14.66
N PHE A 500 7.27 12.86 -15.87
CA PHE A 500 6.48 12.71 -17.08
C PHE A 500 6.73 11.34 -17.71
N PRO A 501 5.94 10.31 -17.34
CA PRO A 501 6.08 8.98 -17.93
C PRO A 501 5.63 8.92 -19.37
N ALA A 502 6.10 7.90 -20.09
CA ALA A 502 5.64 7.62 -21.44
C ALA A 502 4.15 7.28 -21.45
N VAL A 503 3.40 7.95 -22.32
CA VAL A 503 1.97 7.70 -22.50
C VAL A 503 1.80 6.43 -23.31
N SER A 504 1.03 5.47 -22.79
CA SER A 504 0.79 4.18 -23.42
C SER A 504 -0.71 3.91 -23.58
N PRO A 505 -1.14 3.34 -24.72
CA PRO A 505 -2.52 2.89 -24.90
C PRO A 505 -2.83 1.73 -23.96
N ALA A 506 -3.97 1.79 -23.27
CA ALA A 506 -4.49 0.70 -22.44
C ALA A 506 -6.01 0.54 -22.62
N ILE A 507 -6.51 -0.64 -22.25
CA ILE A 507 -7.94 -0.92 -22.13
C ILE A 507 -8.26 -1.05 -20.64
N LEU A 508 -9.09 -0.16 -20.11
CA LEU A 508 -9.43 -0.07 -18.69
C LEU A 508 -10.83 -0.65 -18.46
N MET A 509 -10.98 -1.53 -17.47
CA MET A 509 -12.25 -2.12 -17.06
C MET A 509 -12.75 -1.44 -15.79
N ARG A 510 -13.98 -0.91 -15.84
CA ARG A 510 -14.70 -0.36 -14.67
C ARG A 510 -16.19 -0.65 -14.81
N ASP A 511 -16.82 -1.07 -13.71
CA ASP A 511 -18.27 -1.29 -13.65
C ASP A 511 -18.81 -2.16 -14.81
N GLY A 512 -18.02 -3.17 -15.23
CA GLY A 512 -18.34 -4.07 -16.34
C GLY A 512 -18.08 -3.51 -17.75
N VAL A 513 -17.55 -2.29 -17.87
CA VAL A 513 -17.33 -1.58 -19.13
C VAL A 513 -15.85 -1.43 -19.44
N SER A 514 -15.47 -1.68 -20.69
CA SER A 514 -14.12 -1.48 -21.22
C SER A 514 -13.96 -0.11 -21.86
N HIS A 515 -12.88 0.61 -21.55
CA HIS A 515 -12.54 1.93 -22.08
C HIS A 515 -11.15 1.91 -22.73
N ARG A 516 -11.01 2.39 -23.96
CA ARG A 516 -9.70 2.59 -24.61
C ARG A 516 -9.19 3.97 -24.25
N ASP A 517 -8.10 4.04 -23.51
CA ASP A 517 -7.53 5.29 -23.03
C ASP A 517 -6.03 5.37 -23.27
N GLN A 518 -5.53 6.61 -23.31
CA GLN A 518 -4.11 6.91 -23.21
C GLN A 518 -3.76 7.03 -21.73
N THR A 519 -2.73 6.32 -21.28
CA THR A 519 -2.48 6.10 -19.85
C THR A 519 -1.03 6.31 -19.46
N ILE A 520 -0.82 6.54 -18.17
CA ILE A 520 0.49 6.48 -17.51
C ILE A 520 0.38 5.53 -16.31
N SER A 521 1.50 4.91 -15.95
CA SER A 521 1.52 3.92 -14.88
C SER A 521 2.57 4.22 -13.81
N GLU A 522 2.29 3.74 -12.60
CA GLU A 522 3.08 3.91 -11.39
C GLU A 522 3.35 2.54 -10.76
N LEU A 523 4.63 2.16 -10.68
CA LEU A 523 5.09 0.90 -10.12
C LEU A 523 5.27 1.05 -8.61
N GLY A 524 4.52 0.29 -7.82
CA GLY A 524 4.77 0.08 -6.40
C GLY A 524 5.52 -1.22 -6.15
N VAL A 525 6.62 -1.17 -5.42
CA VAL A 525 7.36 -2.36 -4.96
C VAL A 525 7.16 -2.53 -3.46
N TYR A 526 6.68 -3.69 -3.04
CA TYR A 526 6.44 -4.00 -1.64
C TYR A 526 7.74 -4.42 -0.94
N GLY A 527 7.93 -3.93 0.27
CA GLY A 527 9.03 -4.32 1.16
C GLY A 527 8.48 -4.86 2.48
N ALA A 528 9.06 -5.96 2.98
CA ALA A 528 8.76 -6.46 4.32
C ALA A 528 10.04 -6.51 5.16
N TYR A 529 9.94 -5.95 6.35
CA TYR A 529 11.05 -5.80 7.28
C TYR A 529 10.66 -6.30 8.66
N LEU A 530 11.50 -7.13 9.27
CA LEU A 530 11.35 -7.54 10.66
C LEU A 530 12.73 -7.62 11.30
N ARG A 531 12.87 -6.95 12.44
CA ARG A 531 14.07 -7.02 13.28
C ARG A 531 13.67 -7.30 14.72
N ASN A 532 14.50 -8.07 15.42
CA ASN A 532 14.47 -8.19 16.87
C ASN A 532 15.86 -7.79 17.41
N LYS A 533 15.91 -6.67 18.14
CA LYS A 533 17.14 -6.04 18.63
C LYS A 533 18.12 -5.77 17.49
N THR A 534 19.22 -6.50 17.43
CA THR A 534 20.26 -6.38 16.41
C THR A 534 20.07 -7.35 15.25
N LYS A 535 19.23 -8.38 15.40
CA LYS A 535 19.02 -9.43 14.39
C LYS A 535 17.95 -9.00 13.41
N VAL A 536 18.33 -8.76 12.16
CA VAL A 536 17.39 -8.67 11.04
C VAL A 536 16.89 -10.09 10.74
N ILE A 537 15.59 -10.30 10.89
CA ILE A 537 14.91 -11.58 10.67
C ILE A 537 14.36 -11.65 9.24
N MET A 538 13.90 -10.50 8.72
CA MET A 538 13.38 -10.36 7.37
C MET A 538 13.75 -8.98 6.83
N ASN A 539 14.23 -8.91 5.59
CA ASN A 539 14.42 -7.66 4.88
C ASN A 539 14.33 -7.93 3.37
N ASP A 540 13.10 -8.13 2.90
CA ASP A 540 12.85 -8.69 1.58
C ASP A 540 11.98 -7.76 0.72
N ASN A 541 12.18 -7.83 -0.59
CA ASN A 541 11.17 -7.44 -1.56
C ASN A 541 10.08 -8.51 -1.59
N CYS A 542 8.82 -8.08 -1.46
CA CYS A 542 7.66 -8.96 -1.41
C CYS A 542 6.71 -8.74 -2.59
N GLY A 543 7.20 -8.56 -3.81
CA GLY A 543 6.34 -8.39 -4.98
C GLY A 543 5.95 -6.95 -5.25
N TYR A 544 4.88 -6.74 -6.01
CA TYR A 544 4.60 -5.44 -6.61
C TYR A 544 3.12 -5.13 -6.79
N LEU A 545 2.84 -3.87 -7.13
CA LEU A 545 1.58 -3.32 -7.57
C LEU A 545 1.88 -2.44 -8.78
N MET A 546 1.14 -2.59 -9.88
CA MET A 546 1.11 -1.55 -10.91
C MET A 546 -0.24 -0.82 -10.82
N ARG A 547 -0.19 0.50 -10.85
CA ARG A 547 -1.40 1.35 -10.96
C ARG A 547 -1.34 2.08 -12.28
N THR A 548 -2.43 2.04 -13.02
CA THR A 548 -2.54 2.70 -14.33
C THR A 548 -3.70 3.68 -14.31
N LYS A 549 -3.49 4.88 -14.86
CA LYS A 549 -4.51 5.94 -14.91
C LYS A 549 -4.50 6.62 -16.26
N VAL A 550 -5.61 7.26 -16.60
CA VAL A 550 -5.67 8.12 -17.80
C VAL A 550 -4.62 9.24 -17.70
N SER A 551 -3.94 9.53 -18.81
CA SER A 551 -2.78 10.44 -18.83
C SER A 551 -3.13 11.89 -18.46
N SER A 552 -4.39 12.28 -18.65
CA SER A 552 -4.94 13.57 -18.23
C SER A 552 -5.22 13.68 -16.73
N SER A 553 -5.23 12.55 -15.99
CA SER A 553 -5.52 12.56 -14.55
C SER A 553 -4.30 12.90 -13.72
N ASN A 554 -4.41 13.97 -12.94
CA ASN A 554 -3.39 14.35 -11.96
C ASN A 554 -3.34 13.34 -10.79
N GLU A 555 -4.47 12.78 -10.38
CA GLU A 555 -4.59 11.86 -9.23
C GLU A 555 -4.49 10.38 -9.63
N GLY A 556 -4.02 9.52 -8.71
CA GLY A 556 -3.69 8.11 -9.00
C GLY A 556 -4.21 7.06 -8.01
N GLY A 557 -5.07 7.44 -7.06
CA GLY A 557 -5.64 6.50 -6.09
C GLY A 557 -6.68 5.57 -6.73
N VAL A 558 -6.50 4.25 -6.63
CA VAL A 558 -7.53 3.26 -7.05
C VAL A 558 -8.74 3.34 -6.14
N ALA A 559 -8.54 3.36 -4.82
CA ALA A 559 -9.62 3.50 -3.84
C ALA A 559 -10.38 4.85 -3.98
N ALA A 560 -9.69 5.88 -4.47
CA ALA A 560 -10.28 7.19 -4.76
C ALA A 560 -10.95 7.27 -6.16
N GLY A 561 -10.89 6.20 -6.96
CA GLY A 561 -11.57 6.10 -8.26
C GLY A 561 -10.80 6.63 -9.47
N PHE A 562 -9.56 7.07 -9.31
CA PHE A 562 -8.78 7.69 -10.40
C PHE A 562 -8.00 6.66 -11.23
N ALA A 563 -7.47 5.62 -10.59
CA ALA A 563 -6.63 4.59 -11.24
C ALA A 563 -7.32 3.23 -11.30
N VAL A 564 -6.76 2.32 -12.09
CA VAL A 564 -7.04 0.89 -12.08
C VAL A 564 -5.84 0.11 -11.55
N LEU A 565 -6.07 -1.12 -11.09
CA LEU A 565 -5.00 -2.08 -10.82
C LEU A 565 -4.49 -2.65 -12.15
N ASP A 566 -3.19 -2.92 -12.21
CA ASP A 566 -2.52 -3.44 -13.39
C ASP A 566 -1.40 -4.40 -12.95
N SER A 567 -0.78 -5.08 -13.91
CA SER A 567 0.51 -5.76 -13.73
C SER A 567 1.53 -5.25 -14.75
N ILE A 568 2.73 -5.83 -14.75
CA ILE A 568 3.77 -5.47 -15.71
C ILE A 568 4.01 -6.59 -16.71
N TYR A 569 4.38 -6.22 -17.93
CA TYR A 569 4.91 -7.07 -18.97
C TYR A 569 6.35 -6.64 -19.25
N LEU A 570 7.30 -7.47 -18.83
CA LEU A 570 8.72 -7.17 -18.92
C LEU A 570 9.18 -7.19 -20.37
N VAL A 571 9.72 -6.06 -20.86
CA VAL A 571 10.24 -5.90 -22.24
C VAL A 571 11.75 -5.97 -22.30
#